data_AF-A0A6H1X0A3-F1
#
_entry.id   AF-A0A6H1X0A3-F1
#
_cell.length_a   1.000
_cell.length_b   1.000
_cell.length_c   1.000
_cell.angle_alpha   90.00
_cell.angle_beta   90.00
_cell.angle_gamma   90.00
#
_symmetry.space_group_name_H-M   'P 1'
#
loop_
_entity.id
_entity.type
_entity.pdbx_description
1 polymer ?
#
loop_
_entity_poly.entity_id
_entity_poly.type
_entity_poly.pdbx_seq_one_letter_code
_entity_poly.pdbx_strand_id
1 'polypeptide(L)'
;MPCLPSLGSKAPNFEANTTFGPIRLSDYRGKWVVLFSHPGDFTPVCTTEFICFAKYYEEFQKRNTDLIGLSIDSNSSHLAWIYNICTLTGIEIPFPIIADSNMEISKLYGMISEEMSSTSTVRAVFIIDDKQILRTILYYPLTTGRNIPEIIRVIDALQTADEQKVVTPANWLPGMPVILPPPKTWKDLRKRIDNCGKEHSCLDWYLCFMPDKNSKKIKSSKAMNLMNRPPISSSTDKIGGNPNCPDLQPIVMEYVLGNPRNVDPRFLDAVIYAFVEINPDGTLFVPTPKYLNYLVSLKKSYPDLLVIAAIGGWGADGFSDAASTPRSRYDFARQVNKLINTYGLDGVDIDWEYPGSSAAGIKSSPNDRENFTLLLTAIRDVIGNDKWLSVAGTGDSGYTSRSAEIDKIAPIINYFNLMSYDFTAGETGERGQKHQANLYDSDLSLPGYSVDSMVNNLINNGMPSEKILLGVPFYGRLGATLTESYDELRKNYINKDGYEYRFDTEAGVPYLVREGEYVMSIENELSIYLKAQYVLNNCLGGIFAWTSTYDQANILARAMYESINNPTEFSIELENIFGSIPGE
;
A
#
# COMPACT_ATOMS: atom_id res chain seq x y z
N MET A 1 -9.66 27.25 30.92
CA MET A 1 -9.31 25.85 30.60
C MET A 1 -10.41 24.97 31.17
N PRO A 2 -11.01 24.06 30.38
CA PRO A 2 -11.88 23.03 30.96
C PRO A 2 -11.14 22.34 32.11
N CYS A 3 -11.78 22.22 33.26
CA CYS A 3 -11.19 21.58 34.43
C CYS A 3 -11.19 20.07 34.20
N LEU A 4 -10.17 19.57 33.52
CA LEU A 4 -10.03 18.14 33.28
C LEU A 4 -9.82 17.41 34.61
N PRO A 5 -10.43 16.23 34.80
CA PRO A 5 -10.14 15.39 35.95
C PRO A 5 -8.65 15.04 36.00
N SER A 6 -8.10 14.89 37.20
CA SER A 6 -6.68 14.62 37.38
C SER A 6 -6.34 13.21 36.90
N LEU A 7 -5.35 13.10 36.00
CA LEU A 7 -4.84 11.81 35.55
C LEU A 7 -4.27 11.02 36.73
N GLY A 8 -4.70 9.77 36.90
CA GLY A 8 -4.29 8.90 38.01
C GLY A 8 -5.14 9.05 39.28
N SER A 9 -6.13 9.96 39.32
CA SER A 9 -7.11 10.00 40.41
C SER A 9 -8.34 9.15 40.12
N LYS A 10 -9.18 8.94 41.15
CA LYS A 10 -10.50 8.32 40.94
C LYS A 10 -11.32 9.17 39.98
N ALA A 11 -11.89 8.54 38.96
CA ALA A 11 -12.74 9.19 37.97
C ALA A 11 -13.99 9.79 38.66
N PRO A 12 -14.38 11.04 38.30
CA PRO A 12 -15.59 11.64 38.86
C PRO A 12 -16.82 10.77 38.63
N ASN A 13 -17.55 10.46 39.69
CA ASN A 13 -18.73 9.61 39.60
C ASN A 13 -19.92 10.38 39.00
N PHE A 14 -20.79 9.68 38.28
CA PHE A 14 -22.03 10.23 37.72
C PHE A 14 -23.16 9.18 37.72
N GLU A 15 -24.39 9.68 37.61
CA GLU A 15 -25.61 8.94 37.32
C GLU A 15 -26.28 9.61 36.11
N ALA A 16 -26.66 8.84 35.10
CA ALA A 16 -27.11 9.40 33.82
C ALA A 16 -28.18 8.54 33.16
N ASN A 17 -29.10 9.19 32.44
CA ASN A 17 -30.02 8.51 31.54
C ASN A 17 -29.34 8.24 30.19
N THR A 18 -29.53 7.04 29.67
CA THR A 18 -28.91 6.61 28.41
C THR A 18 -29.92 5.93 27.49
N THR A 19 -29.48 5.64 26.26
CA THR A 19 -30.22 4.80 25.32
C THR A 19 -30.57 3.41 25.86
N PHE A 20 -29.86 2.92 26.88
CA PHE A 20 -30.14 1.63 27.55
C PHE A 20 -30.79 1.79 28.94
N GLY A 21 -31.26 2.99 29.28
CA GLY A 21 -31.81 3.31 30.59
C GLY A 21 -30.79 3.97 31.53
N PRO A 22 -31.15 4.15 32.82
CA PRO A 22 -30.29 4.83 33.78
C PRO A 22 -29.08 3.96 34.16
N ILE A 23 -27.89 4.58 34.19
CA ILE A 23 -26.64 3.93 34.61
C ILE A 23 -25.88 4.80 35.62
N ARG A 24 -24.99 4.19 36.40
CA ARG A 24 -24.00 4.87 37.22
C ARG A 24 -22.60 4.41 36.86
N LEU A 25 -21.60 5.29 36.92
CA LEU A 25 -20.21 4.88 36.69
C LEU A 25 -19.75 3.80 37.71
N SER A 26 -20.34 3.78 38.91
CA SER A 26 -20.15 2.73 39.92
C SER A 26 -20.52 1.33 39.49
N ASP A 27 -21.41 1.19 38.50
CA ASP A 27 -21.92 -0.11 38.06
C ASP A 27 -20.87 -0.87 37.24
N TYR A 28 -19.87 -0.14 36.70
CA TYR A 28 -18.77 -0.68 35.91
C TYR A 28 -17.54 -1.06 36.76
N ARG A 29 -17.63 -1.06 38.09
CA ARG A 29 -16.52 -1.51 38.95
C ARG A 29 -16.11 -2.94 38.61
N GLY A 30 -14.81 -3.19 38.50
CA GLY A 30 -14.28 -4.48 38.04
C GLY A 30 -14.15 -4.59 36.52
N LYS A 31 -14.58 -3.58 35.76
CA LYS A 31 -14.38 -3.46 34.31
C LYS A 31 -13.68 -2.14 33.98
N TRP A 32 -12.98 -2.14 32.85
CA TRP A 32 -12.49 -0.90 32.25
C TRP A 32 -13.63 -0.19 31.53
N VAL A 33 -13.56 1.14 31.46
CA VAL A 33 -14.56 1.97 30.76
C VAL A 33 -13.86 2.96 29.84
N VAL A 34 -14.27 2.99 28.57
CA VAL A 34 -13.97 4.09 27.66
C VAL A 34 -15.19 5.00 27.61
N LEU A 35 -15.11 6.11 28.35
CA LEU A 35 -16.09 7.18 28.28
C LEU A 35 -15.65 8.16 27.19
N PHE A 36 -16.48 8.40 26.19
CA PHE A 36 -16.12 9.27 25.08
C PHE A 36 -17.25 10.20 24.68
N SER A 37 -16.90 11.43 24.34
CA SER A 37 -17.88 12.43 23.92
C SER A 37 -17.94 12.57 22.40
N HIS A 38 -19.09 12.97 21.87
CA HIS A 38 -19.25 13.37 20.48
C HIS A 38 -19.95 14.74 20.38
N PRO A 39 -19.55 15.58 19.41
CA PRO A 39 -20.11 16.92 19.26
C PRO A 39 -21.63 17.00 19.09
N GLY A 40 -22.21 16.04 18.36
CA GLY A 40 -23.65 15.95 18.22
C GLY A 40 -24.10 14.82 17.30
N ASP A 41 -25.34 14.40 17.48
CA ASP A 41 -26.03 13.43 16.64
C ASP A 41 -26.21 13.96 15.21
N PHE A 42 -26.43 13.07 14.24
CA PHE A 42 -26.64 13.39 12.81
C PHE A 42 -25.50 14.19 12.16
N THR A 43 -24.28 14.08 12.69
CA THR A 43 -23.09 14.70 12.11
C THR A 43 -22.16 13.65 11.48
N PRO A 44 -21.51 13.95 10.33
CA PRO A 44 -20.82 12.94 9.52
C PRO A 44 -19.66 12.26 10.25
N VAL A 45 -18.81 13.03 10.94
CA VAL A 45 -17.66 12.46 11.67
C VAL A 45 -18.14 11.63 12.86
N CYS A 46 -19.15 12.07 13.61
CA CYS A 46 -19.68 11.30 14.74
C CYS A 46 -20.31 9.99 14.27
N THR A 47 -21.03 10.00 13.15
CA THR A 47 -21.63 8.78 12.57
C THR A 47 -20.56 7.77 12.20
N THR A 48 -19.49 8.19 11.51
CA THR A 48 -18.37 7.29 11.17
C THR A 48 -17.66 6.73 12.40
N GLU A 49 -17.48 7.54 13.46
CA GLU A 49 -16.86 7.07 14.70
C GLU A 49 -17.72 6.06 15.45
N PHE A 50 -19.03 6.28 15.56
CA PHE A 50 -19.92 5.34 16.24
C PHE A 50 -20.04 4.00 15.51
N ILE A 51 -20.09 4.03 14.17
CA ILE A 51 -20.01 2.82 13.35
C ILE A 51 -18.69 2.07 13.63
N CYS A 52 -17.57 2.80 13.72
CA CYS A 52 -16.28 2.20 14.03
C CYS A 52 -16.25 1.59 15.44
N PHE A 53 -16.67 2.32 16.48
CA PHE A 53 -16.78 1.79 17.83
C PHE A 53 -17.67 0.55 17.91
N ALA A 54 -18.79 0.53 17.17
CA ALA A 54 -19.68 -0.63 17.12
C ALA A 54 -19.01 -1.85 16.48
N LYS A 55 -18.31 -1.67 15.35
CA LYS A 55 -17.55 -2.75 14.69
C LYS A 55 -16.44 -3.34 15.56
N TYR A 56 -15.80 -2.50 16.39
CA TYR A 56 -14.73 -2.92 17.30
C TYR A 56 -15.22 -3.32 18.69
N TYR A 57 -16.53 -3.29 18.95
CA TYR A 57 -17.07 -3.49 20.30
C TYR A 57 -16.63 -4.81 20.94
N GLU A 58 -16.60 -5.89 20.17
CA GLU A 58 -16.14 -7.21 20.65
C GLU A 58 -14.68 -7.20 21.13
N GLU A 59 -13.81 -6.35 20.58
CA GLU A 59 -12.42 -6.26 21.04
C GLU A 59 -12.27 -5.55 22.37
N PHE A 60 -13.11 -4.55 22.63
CA PHE A 60 -13.20 -3.94 23.95
C PHE A 60 -13.69 -4.96 24.97
N GLN A 61 -14.73 -5.74 24.61
CA GLN A 61 -15.26 -6.80 25.48
C GLN A 61 -14.21 -7.88 25.80
N LYS A 62 -13.40 -8.32 24.82
CA LYS A 62 -12.28 -9.26 25.04
C LYS A 62 -11.26 -8.76 26.07
N ARG A 63 -11.15 -7.44 26.25
CA ARG A 63 -10.26 -6.76 27.21
C ARG A 63 -10.98 -6.37 28.50
N ASN A 64 -12.17 -6.92 28.76
CA ASN A 64 -13.00 -6.55 29.91
C ASN A 64 -13.25 -5.02 29.97
N THR A 65 -13.48 -4.40 28.81
CA THR A 65 -13.69 -2.96 28.65
C THR A 65 -15.06 -2.67 28.06
N ASP A 66 -15.83 -1.80 28.72
CA ASP A 66 -17.12 -1.30 28.23
C ASP A 66 -16.98 0.10 27.61
N LEU A 67 -17.85 0.41 26.66
CA LEU A 67 -17.91 1.70 25.97
C LEU A 67 -19.11 2.52 26.50
N ILE A 68 -18.93 3.83 26.66
CA ILE A 68 -20.02 4.76 26.99
C ILE A 68 -19.86 6.02 26.14
N GLY A 69 -20.80 6.26 25.23
CA GLY A 69 -20.88 7.50 24.45
C GLY A 69 -21.57 8.61 25.23
N LEU A 70 -21.33 9.87 24.86
CA LEU A 70 -21.97 11.03 25.47
C LEU A 70 -22.05 12.21 24.50
N SER A 71 -23.22 12.84 24.40
CA SER A 71 -23.31 14.25 23.96
C SER A 71 -24.33 15.00 24.81
N ILE A 72 -24.48 16.29 24.52
CA ILE A 72 -25.50 17.12 25.17
C ILE A 72 -26.88 17.00 24.49
N ASP A 73 -27.01 16.16 23.46
CA ASP A 73 -28.29 15.92 22.80
C ASP A 73 -29.25 15.17 23.74
N SER A 74 -30.53 15.15 23.37
CA SER A 74 -31.55 14.46 24.14
C SER A 74 -31.55 12.95 23.85
N ASN A 75 -32.05 12.14 24.79
CA ASN A 75 -32.14 10.70 24.58
C ASN A 75 -33.04 10.34 23.37
N SER A 76 -34.08 11.14 23.09
CA SER A 76 -34.90 10.96 21.89
C SER A 76 -34.12 11.23 20.60
N SER A 77 -33.19 12.19 20.59
CA SER A 77 -32.27 12.40 19.47
C SER A 77 -31.35 11.19 19.27
N HIS A 78 -30.73 10.69 20.35
CA HIS A 78 -29.86 9.52 20.27
C HIS A 78 -30.58 8.30 19.70
N LEU A 79 -31.78 8.01 20.19
CA LEU A 79 -32.58 6.88 19.71
C LEU A 79 -32.94 7.02 18.23
N ALA A 80 -33.33 8.22 17.77
CA ALA A 80 -33.59 8.47 16.36
C ALA A 80 -32.33 8.31 15.51
N TRP A 81 -31.18 8.76 16.02
CA TRP A 81 -29.91 8.70 15.32
C TRP A 81 -29.36 7.28 15.20
N ILE A 82 -29.34 6.50 16.27
CA ILE A 82 -28.89 5.09 16.21
C ILE A 82 -29.82 4.24 15.33
N TYR A 83 -31.13 4.51 15.34
CA TYR A 83 -32.08 3.84 14.44
C TYR A 83 -31.80 4.21 12.98
N ASN A 84 -31.46 5.47 12.71
CA ASN A 84 -31.06 5.91 11.38
C ASN A 84 -29.76 5.24 10.91
N ILE A 85 -28.74 5.15 11.77
CA ILE A 85 -27.50 4.41 11.47
C ILE A 85 -27.79 2.95 11.14
N CYS A 86 -28.60 2.27 11.96
CA CYS A 86 -28.97 0.88 11.74
C CYS A 86 -29.72 0.69 10.41
N THR A 87 -30.67 1.58 10.09
CA THR A 87 -31.44 1.50 8.84
C THR A 87 -30.57 1.70 7.61
N LEU A 88 -29.59 2.62 7.68
CA LEU A 88 -28.71 2.95 6.55
C LEU A 88 -27.58 1.94 6.34
N THR A 89 -27.07 1.34 7.42
CA THR A 89 -25.81 0.58 7.39
C THR A 89 -25.95 -0.88 7.83
N GLY A 90 -27.09 -1.26 8.41
CA GLY A 90 -27.28 -2.57 9.05
C GLY A 90 -26.54 -2.74 10.38
N ILE A 91 -25.86 -1.71 10.89
CA ILE A 91 -25.04 -1.78 12.10
C ILE A 91 -25.81 -1.21 13.29
N GLU A 92 -25.99 -2.04 14.32
CA GLU A 92 -26.54 -1.63 15.61
C GLU A 92 -25.43 -1.05 16.51
N ILE A 93 -25.78 -0.06 17.35
CA ILE A 93 -24.87 0.53 18.33
C ILE A 93 -25.00 -0.24 19.65
N PRO A 94 -24.00 -1.05 20.06
CA PRO A 94 -24.15 -2.03 21.14
C PRO A 94 -23.81 -1.47 22.54
N PHE A 95 -23.72 -0.16 22.69
CA PHE A 95 -23.31 0.49 23.94
C PHE A 95 -24.16 1.74 24.25
N PRO A 96 -24.29 2.12 25.54
CA PRO A 96 -25.13 3.24 25.93
C PRO A 96 -24.56 4.58 25.48
N ILE A 97 -25.46 5.50 25.13
CA ILE A 97 -25.17 6.91 24.88
C ILE A 97 -25.86 7.74 25.97
N ILE A 98 -25.07 8.50 26.74
CA ILE A 98 -25.55 9.41 27.77
C ILE A 98 -26.15 10.66 27.11
N ALA A 99 -27.38 10.98 27.50
CA ALA A 99 -28.04 12.24 27.20
C ALA A 99 -27.71 13.29 28.29
N ASP A 100 -26.66 14.08 28.08
CA ASP A 100 -26.16 15.08 29.05
C ASP A 100 -26.69 16.49 28.75
N SER A 101 -28.01 16.63 28.58
CA SER A 101 -28.61 17.90 28.13
C SER A 101 -28.43 19.08 29.11
N ASN A 102 -28.11 18.82 30.37
CA ASN A 102 -27.76 19.84 31.37
C ASN A 102 -26.25 20.14 31.44
N MET A 103 -25.44 19.42 30.64
CA MET A 103 -23.99 19.52 30.56
C MET A 103 -23.26 19.22 31.87
N GLU A 104 -23.88 18.53 32.83
CA GLU A 104 -23.27 18.27 34.13
C GLU A 104 -22.05 17.35 33.98
N ILE A 105 -22.18 16.27 33.21
CA ILE A 105 -21.11 15.28 33.04
C ILE A 105 -20.04 15.84 32.09
N SER A 106 -20.46 16.51 31.01
CA SER A 106 -19.56 17.17 30.06
C SER A 106 -18.68 18.21 30.76
N LYS A 107 -19.23 19.01 31.69
CA LYS A 107 -18.45 19.96 32.48
C LYS A 107 -17.54 19.24 33.49
N LEU A 108 -18.06 18.20 34.15
CA LEU A 108 -17.31 17.41 35.13
C LEU A 108 -16.07 16.74 34.54
N TYR A 109 -16.14 16.32 33.28
CA TYR A 109 -15.02 15.73 32.54
C TYR A 109 -14.29 16.73 31.64
N GLY A 110 -14.67 18.01 31.64
CA GLY A 110 -14.02 19.02 30.81
C GLY A 110 -14.17 18.80 29.30
N MET A 111 -15.29 18.23 28.86
CA MET A 111 -15.65 17.97 27.45
C MET A 111 -16.24 19.20 26.74
N ILE A 112 -16.44 20.32 27.45
CA ILE A 112 -16.88 21.60 26.87
C ILE A 112 -15.68 22.54 26.74
N SER A 113 -15.42 23.03 25.54
CA SER A 113 -14.39 24.03 25.27
C SER A 113 -15.03 25.28 24.69
N GLU A 114 -15.24 26.31 25.51
CA GLU A 114 -15.95 27.54 25.12
C GLU A 114 -15.40 28.20 23.85
N GLU A 115 -14.07 28.20 23.67
CA GLU A 115 -13.39 28.72 22.47
C GLU A 115 -13.71 27.95 21.19
N MET A 116 -14.17 26.70 21.30
CA MET A 116 -14.51 25.84 20.16
C MET A 116 -16.03 25.77 19.95
N SER A 117 -16.77 25.53 21.03
CA SER A 117 -18.23 25.54 21.05
C SER A 117 -18.72 25.56 22.49
N SER A 118 -19.72 26.40 22.78
CA SER A 118 -20.47 26.39 24.04
C SER A 118 -21.74 25.53 23.96
N THR A 119 -22.10 25.08 22.76
CA THR A 119 -23.35 24.34 22.46
C THR A 119 -23.09 22.94 21.93
N SER A 120 -21.89 22.40 22.12
CA SER A 120 -21.50 21.05 21.71
C SER A 120 -20.32 20.59 22.56
N THR A 121 -20.18 19.29 22.76
CA THR A 121 -18.93 18.76 23.32
C THR A 121 -17.81 18.81 22.28
N VAL A 122 -16.57 18.88 22.73
CA VAL A 122 -15.43 18.49 21.89
C VAL A 122 -15.29 16.96 21.90
N ARG A 123 -14.41 16.43 21.05
CA ARG A 123 -14.12 15.00 21.00
C ARG A 123 -13.10 14.66 22.09
N ALA A 124 -13.54 14.03 23.16
CA ALA A 124 -12.68 13.57 24.24
C ALA A 124 -12.87 12.05 24.48
N VAL A 125 -11.82 11.40 24.97
CA VAL A 125 -11.82 9.98 25.36
C VAL A 125 -11.16 9.86 26.73
N PHE A 126 -11.84 9.20 27.66
CA PHE A 126 -11.36 8.90 29.01
C PHE A 126 -11.32 7.40 29.18
N ILE A 127 -10.13 6.86 29.43
CA ILE A 127 -9.93 5.44 29.74
C ILE A 127 -9.84 5.29 31.25
N ILE A 128 -10.81 4.61 31.85
CA ILE A 128 -10.98 4.43 33.29
C ILE A 128 -10.78 2.94 33.59
N ASP A 129 -9.93 2.61 34.58
CA ASP A 129 -9.66 1.21 34.91
C ASP A 129 -10.71 0.55 35.82
N ASP A 130 -10.52 -0.73 36.09
CA ASP A 130 -11.36 -1.60 36.93
C ASP A 130 -11.55 -1.09 38.37
N LYS A 131 -10.64 -0.23 38.85
CA LYS A 131 -10.68 0.42 40.17
C LYS A 131 -11.25 1.84 40.12
N GLN A 132 -11.79 2.22 38.96
CA GLN A 132 -12.32 3.54 38.66
C GLN A 132 -11.25 4.64 38.68
N ILE A 133 -10.00 4.33 38.36
CA ILE A 133 -8.94 5.32 38.23
C ILE A 133 -8.87 5.79 36.78
N LEU A 134 -8.76 7.10 36.57
CA LEU A 134 -8.59 7.67 35.24
C LEU A 134 -7.15 7.45 34.75
N ARG A 135 -6.97 6.72 33.65
CA ARG A 135 -5.66 6.26 33.14
C ARG A 135 -5.18 6.96 31.89
N THR A 136 -6.08 7.48 31.07
CA THR A 136 -5.72 8.24 29.86
C THR A 136 -6.82 9.22 29.50
N ILE A 137 -6.40 10.39 28.99
CA ILE A 137 -7.27 11.39 28.38
C ILE A 137 -6.73 11.65 26.97
N LEU A 138 -7.58 11.50 25.95
CA LEU A 138 -7.29 11.94 24.58
C LEU A 138 -8.25 13.07 24.24
N TYR A 139 -7.75 14.13 23.60
CA TYR A 139 -8.51 15.35 23.33
C TYR A 139 -8.30 15.77 21.87
N TYR A 140 -9.39 15.92 21.13
CA TYR A 140 -9.39 16.17 19.69
C TYR A 140 -10.27 17.39 19.36
N PRO A 141 -9.93 18.15 18.30
CA PRO A 141 -10.83 19.18 17.79
C PRO A 141 -12.08 18.55 17.15
N LEU A 142 -13.13 19.36 16.99
CA LEU A 142 -14.41 18.98 16.36
C LEU A 142 -14.22 18.32 14.97
N THR A 143 -13.17 18.72 14.25
CA THR A 143 -12.87 18.37 12.86
C THR A 143 -12.13 17.05 12.67
N THR A 144 -11.57 16.45 13.72
CA THR A 144 -10.70 15.26 13.60
C THR A 144 -11.35 14.04 14.23
N GLY A 145 -11.56 12.99 13.42
CA GLY A 145 -12.04 11.70 13.91
C GLY A 145 -10.98 10.97 14.74
N ARG A 146 -11.43 10.20 15.73
CA ARG A 146 -10.60 9.37 16.60
C ARG A 146 -10.09 8.13 15.88
N ASN A 147 -8.89 7.73 16.25
CA ASN A 147 -8.32 6.43 15.87
C ASN A 147 -8.73 5.38 16.93
N ILE A 148 -9.66 4.47 16.60
CA ILE A 148 -10.22 3.47 17.54
C ILE A 148 -9.16 2.42 17.95
N PRO A 149 -8.38 1.85 17.02
CA PRO A 149 -7.28 0.95 17.38
C PRO A 149 -6.19 1.59 18.25
N GLU A 150 -5.96 2.90 18.15
CA GLU A 150 -5.09 3.58 19.13
C GLU A 150 -5.68 3.52 20.55
N ILE A 151 -6.99 3.68 20.71
CA ILE A 151 -7.67 3.53 22.01
C ILE A 151 -7.50 2.10 22.54
N ILE A 152 -7.68 1.09 21.68
CA ILE A 152 -7.47 -0.33 22.02
C ILE A 152 -6.00 -0.59 22.41
N ARG A 153 -5.05 -0.07 21.64
CA ARG A 153 -3.61 -0.21 21.92
C ARG A 153 -3.24 0.41 23.26
N VAL A 154 -3.80 1.57 23.60
CA VAL A 154 -3.58 2.20 24.91
C VAL A 154 -4.14 1.32 26.04
N ILE A 155 -5.33 0.74 25.89
CA ILE A 155 -5.89 -0.22 26.87
C ILE A 155 -4.93 -1.40 27.05
N ASP A 156 -4.47 -2.01 25.96
CA ASP A 156 -3.54 -3.14 26.01
C ASP A 156 -2.22 -2.78 26.71
N ALA A 157 -1.69 -1.59 26.44
CA ALA A 157 -0.47 -1.11 27.07
C ALA A 157 -0.66 -0.90 28.57
N LEU A 158 -1.79 -0.31 29.00
CA LEU A 158 -2.11 -0.06 30.39
C LEU A 158 -2.33 -1.37 31.17
N GLN A 159 -3.09 -2.31 30.60
CA GLN A 159 -3.35 -3.62 31.19
C GLN A 159 -2.06 -4.43 31.29
N THR A 160 -1.23 -4.44 30.23
CA THR A 160 0.07 -5.14 30.24
C THR A 160 1.02 -4.55 31.29
N ALA A 161 1.10 -3.23 31.38
CA ALA A 161 1.92 -2.55 32.39
C ALA A 161 1.49 -2.92 33.82
N ASP A 162 0.18 -2.97 34.07
CA ASP A 162 -0.37 -3.30 35.38
C ASP A 162 -0.18 -4.78 35.76
N GLU A 163 -0.43 -5.69 34.83
CA GLU A 163 -0.33 -7.14 35.02
C GLU A 163 1.12 -7.57 35.22
N GLN A 164 2.03 -7.08 34.38
CA GLN A 164 3.41 -7.55 34.34
C GLN A 164 4.37 -6.68 35.16
N LYS A 165 3.91 -5.53 35.66
CA LYS A 165 4.73 -4.53 36.38
C LYS A 165 5.89 -4.00 35.52
N VAL A 166 5.57 -3.73 34.26
CA VAL A 166 6.49 -3.27 33.21
C VAL A 166 6.09 -1.88 32.71
N VAL A 167 6.92 -1.29 31.87
CA VAL A 167 6.58 -0.11 31.06
C VAL A 167 6.64 -0.48 29.58
N THR A 168 5.80 0.13 28.76
CA THR A 168 5.75 -0.14 27.33
C THR A 168 6.62 0.89 26.56
N PRO A 169 7.47 0.47 25.61
CA PRO A 169 8.24 1.40 24.78
C PRO A 169 7.35 2.27 23.88
N ALA A 170 7.96 3.27 23.24
CA ALA A 170 7.32 4.02 22.16
C ALA A 170 6.87 3.05 21.04
N ASN A 171 5.68 3.32 20.48
CA ASN A 171 5.05 2.50 19.44
C ASN A 171 4.84 1.03 19.82
N TRP A 172 4.80 0.71 21.12
CA TRP A 172 4.58 -0.66 21.57
C TRP A 172 3.19 -1.17 21.17
N LEU A 173 3.20 -2.40 20.65
CA LEU A 173 2.02 -3.21 20.33
C LEU A 173 2.05 -4.51 21.15
N PRO A 174 0.88 -5.11 21.42
CA PRO A 174 0.80 -6.41 22.09
C PRO A 174 1.73 -7.45 21.45
N GLY A 175 2.49 -8.17 22.28
CA GLY A 175 3.48 -9.15 21.81
C GLY A 175 4.89 -8.60 21.58
N MET A 176 5.08 -7.28 21.46
CA MET A 176 6.42 -6.68 21.39
C MET A 176 7.11 -6.71 22.76
N PRO A 177 8.45 -6.72 22.83
CA PRO A 177 9.17 -6.62 24.10
C PRO A 177 8.76 -5.40 24.92
N VAL A 178 8.55 -5.60 26.22
CA VAL A 178 8.28 -4.55 27.21
C VAL A 178 9.57 -4.16 27.92
N ILE A 179 9.58 -3.02 28.60
CA ILE A 179 10.74 -2.47 29.31
C ILE A 179 10.56 -2.63 30.82
N LEU A 180 11.64 -2.94 31.53
CA LEU A 180 11.67 -2.90 32.99
C LEU A 180 11.63 -1.44 33.51
N PRO A 181 10.82 -1.13 34.53
CA PRO A 181 10.85 0.19 35.17
C PRO A 181 12.26 0.52 35.67
N PRO A 182 12.70 1.79 35.69
CA PRO A 182 14.04 2.14 36.13
C PRO A 182 14.29 1.74 37.60
N PRO A 183 15.51 1.30 37.96
CA PRO A 183 15.81 0.97 39.35
C PRO A 183 15.73 2.22 40.23
N LYS A 184 15.11 2.11 41.40
CA LYS A 184 14.95 3.24 42.33
C LYS A 184 16.08 3.36 43.34
N THR A 185 16.86 2.29 43.54
CA THR A 185 17.95 2.26 44.51
C THR A 185 19.24 1.74 43.88
N TRP A 186 20.38 2.08 44.49
CA TRP A 186 21.69 1.55 44.08
C TRP A 186 21.74 0.02 44.13
N LYS A 187 21.05 -0.58 45.11
CA LYS A 187 20.95 -2.03 45.25
C LYS A 187 20.20 -2.66 44.07
N ASP A 188 19.10 -2.05 43.64
CA ASP A 188 18.32 -2.53 42.49
C ASP A 188 19.08 -2.35 41.17
N LEU A 189 19.84 -1.26 41.05
CA LEU A 189 20.73 -1.01 39.92
C LEU A 189 21.81 -2.10 39.81
N ARG A 190 22.53 -2.38 40.91
CA ARG A 190 23.56 -3.43 40.94
C ARG A 190 22.96 -4.79 40.60
N LYS A 191 21.83 -5.14 41.20
CA LYS A 191 21.09 -6.37 40.88
C LYS A 191 20.70 -6.45 39.41
N ARG A 192 20.34 -5.33 38.76
CA ARG A 192 20.01 -5.30 37.33
C ARG A 192 21.23 -5.53 36.44
N ILE A 193 22.34 -4.84 36.72
CA ILE A 193 23.60 -5.00 35.99
C ILE A 193 24.09 -6.45 36.10
N ASP A 194 24.05 -7.03 37.30
CA ASP A 194 24.53 -8.40 37.57
C ASP A 194 23.65 -9.50 36.91
N ASN A 195 22.40 -9.18 36.56
CA ASN A 195 21.44 -10.12 35.94
C ASN A 195 21.18 -9.84 34.45
N CYS A 196 21.86 -8.85 33.86
CA CYS A 196 21.77 -8.55 32.44
C CYS A 196 22.30 -9.73 31.60
N GLY A 197 21.52 -10.19 30.62
CA GLY A 197 21.88 -11.32 29.75
C GLY A 197 21.40 -12.70 30.21
N LYS A 198 20.71 -12.82 31.36
CA LYS A 198 20.07 -14.08 31.79
C LYS A 198 18.57 -14.13 31.46
N GLU A 199 17.82 -13.16 31.96
CA GLU A 199 16.34 -13.09 31.83
C GLU A 199 15.86 -11.85 31.07
N HIS A 200 16.77 -10.92 30.76
CA HIS A 200 16.47 -9.60 30.18
C HIS A 200 17.56 -9.21 29.20
N SER A 201 17.19 -8.54 28.11
CA SER A 201 18.12 -7.96 27.12
C SER A 201 18.26 -6.47 27.39
N CYS A 202 19.42 -6.04 27.91
CA CYS A 202 19.64 -4.62 28.20
C CYS A 202 20.66 -4.00 27.27
N LEU A 203 20.32 -2.82 26.74
CA LEU A 203 21.27 -1.94 26.07
C LEU A 203 22.09 -1.13 27.08
N ASP A 204 21.44 -0.73 28.17
CA ASP A 204 22.07 -0.09 29.33
C ASP A 204 21.21 -0.36 30.58
N TRP A 205 21.70 0.00 31.78
CA TRP A 205 21.04 -0.28 33.05
C TRP A 205 19.62 0.30 33.19
N TYR A 206 19.32 1.39 32.46
CA TYR A 206 17.99 1.99 32.43
C TYR A 206 17.12 1.50 31.27
N LEU A 207 17.70 0.78 30.31
CA LEU A 207 17.04 0.33 29.08
C LEU A 207 17.18 -1.19 28.93
N CYS A 208 16.34 -1.89 29.67
CA CYS A 208 16.25 -3.35 29.70
C CYS A 208 14.91 -3.83 29.16
N PHE A 209 14.95 -4.63 28.11
CA PHE A 209 13.82 -5.28 27.48
C PHE A 209 13.59 -6.69 28.04
N MET A 210 12.32 -7.07 28.10
CA MET A 210 11.88 -8.41 28.42
C MET A 210 10.72 -8.83 27.52
N PRO A 211 10.58 -10.12 27.22
CA PRO A 211 9.44 -10.61 26.45
C PRO A 211 8.13 -10.28 27.16
N ASP A 212 7.13 -9.83 26.40
CA ASP A 212 5.75 -9.76 26.87
C ASP A 212 5.26 -11.18 27.21
N LYS A 213 4.83 -11.40 28.46
CA LYS A 213 4.35 -12.72 28.90
C LYS A 213 3.07 -13.17 28.20
N ASN A 214 2.31 -12.23 27.64
CA ASN A 214 1.09 -12.51 26.88
C ASN A 214 1.37 -12.81 25.39
N SER A 215 2.63 -12.72 24.93
CA SER A 215 3.05 -13.10 23.56
C SER A 215 2.63 -14.52 23.15
N LYS A 216 2.46 -15.45 24.10
CA LYS A 216 2.02 -16.83 23.84
C LYS A 216 0.50 -17.02 23.78
N LYS A 217 -0.31 -16.04 24.21
CA LYS A 217 -1.77 -16.14 24.30
C LYS A 217 -2.51 -15.43 23.18
N ILE A 218 -1.84 -14.54 22.45
CA ILE A 218 -2.44 -13.82 21.30
C ILE A 218 -2.32 -14.73 20.07
N LYS A 219 -3.21 -15.73 19.97
CA LYS A 219 -3.61 -16.23 18.65
C LYS A 219 -4.54 -15.18 18.06
N SER A 220 -4.09 -14.55 16.98
CA SER A 220 -4.75 -13.50 16.19
C SER A 220 -6.26 -13.34 16.44
N SER A 221 -6.65 -12.32 17.22
CA SER A 221 -8.02 -11.82 17.19
C SER A 221 -8.18 -10.88 15.98
N LYS A 222 -9.19 -11.18 15.15
CA LYS A 222 -9.47 -10.60 13.82
C LYS A 222 -9.50 -9.07 13.70
N ALA A 223 -9.62 -8.34 14.80
CA ALA A 223 -9.75 -6.88 14.75
C ALA A 223 -8.44 -6.14 15.01
N MET A 224 -7.33 -6.84 15.28
CA MET A 224 -6.00 -6.21 15.34
C MET A 224 -5.33 -6.08 13.96
N ASN A 225 -5.95 -6.60 12.89
CA ASN A 225 -5.42 -6.55 11.51
C ASN A 225 -5.59 -5.18 10.82
N LEU A 226 -6.43 -4.29 11.34
CA LEU A 226 -6.80 -3.06 10.62
C LEU A 226 -5.91 -1.85 10.90
N MET A 227 -4.90 -1.92 11.78
CA MET A 227 -4.12 -0.73 12.15
C MET A 227 -2.63 -0.84 12.42
N ASN A 228 -1.93 -1.93 12.10
CA ASN A 228 -0.49 -1.83 11.90
C ASN A 228 0.04 -2.82 10.85
N ARG A 229 0.87 -2.25 9.97
CA ARG A 229 1.86 -2.83 9.05
C ARG A 229 2.35 -4.24 9.46
N PRO A 230 2.49 -5.20 8.52
CA PRO A 230 3.04 -6.51 8.82
C PRO A 230 4.47 -6.38 9.38
N PRO A 231 4.82 -7.14 10.43
CA PRO A 231 6.22 -7.26 10.82
C PRO A 231 6.99 -8.05 9.76
N ILE A 232 8.10 -7.47 9.29
CA ILE A 232 9.12 -8.21 8.57
C ILE A 232 9.81 -9.15 9.58
N SER A 233 9.67 -10.44 9.30
CA SER A 233 10.34 -11.60 9.90
C SER A 233 9.93 -12.02 11.33
N SER A 234 9.15 -13.09 11.42
CA SER A 234 9.65 -14.39 11.92
C SER A 234 8.61 -15.47 11.73
N SER A 235 8.91 -16.37 10.78
CA SER A 235 8.33 -17.71 10.60
C SER A 235 6.86 -17.90 11.01
N THR A 236 5.95 -17.53 10.11
CA THR A 236 4.59 -18.08 10.08
C THR A 236 4.32 -18.56 8.67
N ASP A 237 3.84 -19.79 8.56
CA ASP A 237 3.52 -20.49 7.31
C ASP A 237 2.90 -19.54 6.28
N LYS A 238 3.57 -19.38 5.14
CA LYS A 238 2.99 -18.82 3.92
C LYS A 238 1.85 -19.74 3.49
N ILE A 239 0.66 -19.50 3.99
CA ILE A 239 -0.55 -20.07 3.39
C ILE A 239 -0.83 -19.20 2.17
N GLY A 240 -0.46 -19.69 0.98
CA GLY A 240 -0.83 -19.05 -0.29
C GLY A 240 0.26 -18.89 -1.35
N GLY A 241 1.42 -19.54 -1.23
CA GLY A 241 2.34 -19.66 -2.38
C GLY A 241 1.81 -20.69 -3.38
N ASN A 242 1.90 -20.41 -4.67
CA ASN A 242 1.60 -21.41 -5.71
C ASN A 242 2.49 -22.65 -5.48
N PRO A 243 1.93 -23.85 -5.27
CA PRO A 243 2.70 -25.04 -4.92
C PRO A 243 3.70 -25.45 -6.02
N ASN A 244 3.54 -24.93 -7.24
CA ASN A 244 4.46 -25.18 -8.35
C ASN A 244 5.74 -24.31 -8.28
N CYS A 245 5.75 -23.25 -7.47
CA CYS A 245 6.88 -22.33 -7.29
C CYS A 245 6.91 -21.76 -5.85
N PRO A 246 7.02 -22.61 -4.82
CA PRO A 246 6.88 -22.20 -3.43
C PRO A 246 7.95 -21.22 -2.94
N ASP A 247 9.11 -21.21 -3.60
CA ASP A 247 10.25 -20.35 -3.25
C ASP A 247 10.24 -19.01 -4.00
N LEU A 248 9.40 -18.86 -5.04
CA LEU A 248 9.31 -17.63 -5.81
C LEU A 248 8.67 -16.53 -4.96
N GLN A 249 9.30 -15.36 -4.93
CA GLN A 249 8.79 -14.16 -4.28
C GLN A 249 8.56 -13.08 -5.35
N PRO A 250 7.34 -12.99 -5.90
CA PRO A 250 7.04 -11.99 -6.90
C PRO A 250 7.23 -10.58 -6.34
N ILE A 251 7.92 -9.73 -7.09
CA ILE A 251 8.23 -8.36 -6.68
C ILE A 251 7.23 -7.33 -7.24
N VAL A 252 7.16 -6.18 -6.59
CA VAL A 252 6.32 -5.04 -6.99
C VAL A 252 7.19 -3.83 -7.25
N MET A 253 7.02 -3.18 -8.41
CA MET A 253 7.82 -2.01 -8.76
C MET A 253 7.08 -0.97 -9.60
N GLU A 254 7.61 0.24 -9.67
CA GLU A 254 7.08 1.29 -10.54
C GLU A 254 8.18 1.94 -11.37
N TYR A 255 7.89 2.18 -12.66
CA TYR A 255 8.59 3.23 -13.38
C TYR A 255 8.18 4.58 -12.82
N VAL A 256 9.15 5.48 -12.67
CA VAL A 256 8.96 6.84 -12.15
C VAL A 256 9.45 7.84 -13.19
N LEU A 257 8.51 8.30 -14.02
CA LEU A 257 8.73 9.33 -15.03
C LEU A 257 8.38 10.71 -14.47
N GLY A 258 9.38 11.57 -14.27
CA GLY A 258 9.16 12.93 -13.75
C GLY A 258 9.35 13.05 -12.24
N ASN A 259 8.51 13.83 -11.56
CA ASN A 259 8.73 14.22 -10.17
C ASN A 259 8.33 13.11 -9.18
N PRO A 260 9.28 12.53 -8.42
CA PRO A 260 9.05 11.35 -7.58
C PRO A 260 8.41 11.65 -6.21
N ARG A 261 7.91 12.87 -5.98
CA ARG A 261 7.51 13.36 -4.65
C ARG A 261 6.50 12.45 -3.93
N ASN A 262 5.60 11.82 -4.66
CA ASN A 262 4.52 11.01 -4.10
C ASN A 262 4.78 9.50 -4.19
N VAL A 263 5.96 9.07 -4.69
CA VAL A 263 6.38 7.67 -4.65
C VAL A 263 6.41 7.19 -3.20
N ASP A 264 5.77 6.05 -2.93
CA ASP A 264 5.70 5.46 -1.61
C ASP A 264 6.44 4.11 -1.55
N PRO A 265 7.67 4.08 -1.01
CA PRO A 265 8.48 2.87 -0.91
C PRO A 265 7.84 1.72 -0.10
N ARG A 266 6.76 1.96 0.64
CA ARG A 266 6.07 0.91 1.39
C ARG A 266 5.37 -0.10 0.49
N PHE A 267 5.08 0.27 -0.75
CA PHE A 267 4.38 -0.57 -1.72
C PHE A 267 5.34 -1.22 -2.73
N LEU A 268 6.66 -1.01 -2.60
CA LEU A 268 7.60 -1.27 -3.68
C LEU A 268 8.84 -1.99 -3.17
N ASP A 269 9.23 -3.05 -3.89
CA ASP A 269 10.54 -3.70 -3.77
C ASP A 269 11.59 -2.95 -4.60
N ALA A 270 11.17 -2.36 -5.72
CA ALA A 270 12.04 -1.58 -6.60
C ALA A 270 11.36 -0.34 -7.19
N VAL A 271 12.16 0.66 -7.53
CA VAL A 271 11.75 1.83 -8.33
C VAL A 271 12.69 1.98 -9.53
N ILE A 272 12.12 2.27 -10.70
CA ILE A 272 12.89 2.48 -11.93
C ILE A 272 12.77 3.94 -12.36
N TYR A 273 13.86 4.70 -12.26
CA TYR A 273 13.90 6.08 -12.77
C TYR A 273 13.83 6.09 -14.30
N ALA A 274 12.86 6.82 -14.84
CA ALA A 274 12.67 7.03 -16.28
C ALA A 274 12.93 8.52 -16.63
N PHE A 275 13.89 8.87 -17.48
CA PHE A 275 14.90 8.02 -18.13
C PHE A 275 16.29 8.66 -18.08
N VAL A 276 17.30 7.82 -18.28
CA VAL A 276 18.65 8.20 -18.68
C VAL A 276 18.71 8.14 -20.21
N GLU A 277 19.31 9.17 -20.81
CA GLU A 277 19.36 9.31 -22.27
C GLU A 277 20.78 9.10 -22.81
N ILE A 278 20.86 8.77 -24.10
CA ILE A 278 22.12 8.53 -24.82
C ILE A 278 22.40 9.76 -25.68
N ASN A 279 23.52 10.45 -25.42
CA ASN A 279 23.98 11.54 -26.26
C ASN A 279 24.43 11.02 -27.64
N PRO A 280 24.46 11.88 -28.68
CA PRO A 280 24.98 11.49 -30.00
C PRO A 280 26.42 10.97 -30.02
N ASP A 281 27.22 11.28 -28.99
CA ASP A 281 28.58 10.77 -28.82
C ASP A 281 28.66 9.42 -28.07
N GLY A 282 27.51 8.85 -27.71
CA GLY A 282 27.38 7.57 -26.98
C GLY A 282 27.53 7.69 -25.45
N THR A 283 27.67 8.90 -24.90
CA THR A 283 27.71 9.10 -23.45
C THR A 283 26.30 9.11 -22.83
N LEU A 284 26.18 8.63 -21.59
CA LEU A 284 24.90 8.66 -20.86
C LEU A 284 24.73 9.97 -20.09
N PHE A 285 23.53 10.54 -20.12
CA PHE A 285 23.18 11.69 -19.28
C PHE A 285 21.83 11.51 -18.60
N VAL A 286 21.74 12.02 -17.37
CA VAL A 286 20.51 12.03 -16.57
C VAL A 286 19.86 13.41 -16.75
N PRO A 287 18.72 13.55 -17.45
CA PRO A 287 18.11 14.85 -17.71
C PRO A 287 17.75 15.60 -16.43
N THR A 288 17.28 14.87 -15.40
CA THR A 288 16.89 15.47 -14.12
C THR A 288 17.52 14.76 -12.92
N PRO A 289 18.82 15.01 -12.64
CA PRO A 289 19.57 14.32 -11.58
C PRO A 289 18.96 14.46 -10.17
N LYS A 290 18.25 15.58 -9.91
CA LYS A 290 17.58 15.80 -8.62
C LYS A 290 16.50 14.76 -8.31
N TYR A 291 15.81 14.24 -9.34
CA TYR A 291 14.77 13.23 -9.16
C TYR A 291 15.36 11.86 -8.91
N LEU A 292 16.40 11.48 -9.67
CA LEU A 292 17.15 10.25 -9.41
C LEU A 292 17.78 10.25 -8.01
N ASN A 293 18.44 11.35 -7.62
CA ASN A 293 19.02 11.49 -6.28
C ASN A 293 17.96 11.41 -5.17
N TYR A 294 16.75 11.92 -5.41
CA TYR A 294 15.65 11.78 -4.45
C TYR A 294 15.27 10.30 -4.27
N LEU A 295 15.07 9.56 -5.36
CA LEU A 295 14.76 8.12 -5.31
C LEU A 295 15.85 7.33 -4.56
N VAL A 296 17.12 7.58 -4.87
CA VAL A 296 18.25 6.98 -4.14
C VAL A 296 18.21 7.34 -2.64
N SER A 297 17.80 8.56 -2.29
CA SER A 297 17.73 8.99 -0.89
C SER A 297 16.65 8.25 -0.09
N LEU A 298 15.64 7.67 -0.72
CA LEU A 298 14.59 6.87 -0.06
C LEU A 298 15.18 5.64 0.64
N LYS A 299 16.30 5.11 0.13
CA LYS A 299 17.02 3.98 0.74
C LYS A 299 17.52 4.25 2.16
N LYS A 300 17.63 5.52 2.58
CA LYS A 300 17.98 5.87 3.96
C LYS A 300 16.91 5.45 4.96
N SER A 301 15.64 5.47 4.54
CA SER A 301 14.49 5.08 5.35
C SER A 301 13.98 3.68 5.01
N TYR A 302 14.29 3.19 3.80
CA TYR A 302 13.87 1.89 3.26
C TYR A 302 15.09 1.17 2.67
N PRO A 303 15.98 0.60 3.49
CA PRO A 303 17.27 0.08 3.04
C PRO A 303 17.16 -1.07 2.03
N ASP A 304 16.04 -1.79 2.04
CA ASP A 304 15.78 -2.93 1.14
C ASP A 304 15.24 -2.49 -0.23
N LEU A 305 14.84 -1.21 -0.40
CA LEU A 305 14.36 -0.69 -1.68
C LEU A 305 15.48 -0.69 -2.72
N LEU A 306 15.22 -1.28 -3.88
CA LEU A 306 16.11 -1.26 -5.02
C LEU A 306 15.83 -0.03 -5.90
N VAL A 307 16.88 0.69 -6.29
CA VAL A 307 16.79 1.87 -7.16
C VAL A 307 17.55 1.61 -8.44
N ILE A 308 16.78 1.51 -9.53
CA ILE A 308 17.24 1.21 -10.88
C ILE A 308 17.10 2.47 -11.74
N ALA A 309 17.95 2.63 -12.75
CA ALA A 309 17.79 3.67 -13.77
C ALA A 309 17.55 3.02 -15.12
N ALA A 310 16.41 3.34 -15.76
CA ALA A 310 16.13 2.94 -17.12
C ALA A 310 16.86 3.86 -18.10
N ILE A 311 17.53 3.25 -19.08
CA ILE A 311 18.18 3.95 -20.19
C ILE A 311 17.31 3.73 -21.43
N GLY A 312 16.87 4.81 -22.07
CA GLY A 312 16.07 4.74 -23.29
C GLY A 312 14.67 5.31 -23.17
N GLY A 313 13.67 4.50 -23.53
CA GLY A 313 12.27 4.85 -23.71
C GLY A 313 11.91 5.18 -25.16
N TRP A 314 10.61 5.25 -25.44
CA TRP A 314 10.08 5.56 -26.77
C TRP A 314 10.73 6.79 -27.42
N GLY A 315 11.36 6.58 -28.59
CA GLY A 315 12.01 7.64 -29.37
C GLY A 315 13.46 7.94 -28.96
N ALA A 316 14.02 7.27 -27.95
CA ALA A 316 15.41 7.41 -27.57
C ALA A 316 16.35 6.71 -28.56
N ASP A 317 17.12 7.49 -29.32
CA ASP A 317 18.08 6.97 -30.30
C ASP A 317 19.43 6.61 -29.64
N GLY A 318 20.32 5.96 -30.39
CA GLY A 318 21.71 5.68 -30.00
C GLY A 318 22.01 4.22 -29.64
N PHE A 319 20.99 3.40 -29.38
CA PHE A 319 21.20 1.98 -29.08
C PHE A 319 21.77 1.17 -30.24
N SER A 320 21.28 1.36 -31.48
CA SER A 320 21.80 0.62 -32.64
C SER A 320 23.30 0.88 -32.86
N ASP A 321 23.72 2.15 -32.71
CA ASP A 321 25.14 2.53 -32.78
C ASP A 321 25.94 1.95 -31.60
N ALA A 322 25.39 2.01 -30.38
CA ALA A 322 26.01 1.43 -29.18
C ALA A 322 26.18 -0.09 -29.28
N ALA A 323 25.25 -0.79 -29.93
CA ALA A 323 25.28 -2.25 -30.09
C ALA A 323 26.18 -2.73 -31.25
N SER A 324 26.44 -1.86 -32.23
CA SER A 324 26.99 -2.22 -33.55
C SER A 324 28.37 -2.90 -33.58
N THR A 325 29.28 -2.58 -32.65
CA THR A 325 30.66 -3.09 -32.67
C THR A 325 31.12 -3.52 -31.26
N PRO A 326 32.12 -4.41 -31.14
CA PRO A 326 32.69 -4.75 -29.83
C PRO A 326 33.16 -3.52 -29.05
N ARG A 327 33.75 -2.54 -29.74
CA ARG A 327 34.22 -1.30 -29.11
C ARG A 327 33.07 -0.47 -28.55
N SER A 328 32.05 -0.18 -29.36
CA SER A 328 30.91 0.63 -28.93
C SER A 328 30.12 -0.04 -27.80
N ARG A 329 29.99 -1.37 -27.82
CA ARG A 329 29.36 -2.13 -26.73
C ARG A 329 30.09 -1.97 -25.40
N TYR A 330 31.41 -2.13 -25.40
CA TYR A 330 32.20 -1.95 -24.17
C TYR A 330 32.33 -0.48 -23.76
N ASP A 331 32.28 0.48 -24.69
CA ASP A 331 32.16 1.90 -24.37
C ASP A 331 30.85 2.19 -23.63
N PHE A 332 29.72 1.67 -24.14
CA PHE A 332 28.41 1.78 -23.51
C PHE A 332 28.36 1.11 -22.14
N ALA A 333 28.83 -0.14 -22.03
CA ALA A 333 28.88 -0.88 -20.76
C ALA A 333 29.71 -0.15 -19.69
N ARG A 334 30.81 0.53 -20.07
CA ARG A 334 31.57 1.38 -19.16
C ARG A 334 30.78 2.60 -18.68
N GLN A 335 30.00 3.22 -19.55
CA GLN A 335 29.11 4.34 -19.16
C GLN A 335 28.01 3.87 -18.21
N VAL A 336 27.42 2.68 -18.45
CA VAL A 336 26.46 2.05 -17.55
C VAL A 336 27.06 1.84 -16.16
N ASN A 337 28.25 1.23 -16.08
CA ASN A 337 28.90 1.03 -14.78
C ASN A 337 29.28 2.37 -14.11
N LYS A 338 29.68 3.37 -14.89
CA LYS A 338 29.93 4.72 -14.36
C LYS A 338 28.65 5.34 -13.79
N LEU A 339 27.51 5.21 -14.45
CA LEU A 339 26.20 5.67 -13.98
C LEU A 339 25.85 5.02 -12.63
N ILE A 340 25.92 3.68 -12.57
CA ILE A 340 25.65 2.91 -11.34
C ILE A 340 26.50 3.43 -10.18
N ASN A 341 27.81 3.55 -10.38
CA ASN A 341 28.74 3.97 -9.33
C ASN A 341 28.56 5.45 -8.94
N THR A 342 28.22 6.32 -9.89
CA THR A 342 28.06 7.76 -9.64
C THR A 342 26.84 8.05 -8.75
N TYR A 343 25.73 7.35 -8.97
CA TYR A 343 24.49 7.58 -8.24
C TYR A 343 24.23 6.57 -7.10
N GLY A 344 25.04 5.50 -6.99
CA GLY A 344 24.83 4.45 -6.00
C GLY A 344 23.62 3.57 -6.31
N LEU A 345 23.42 3.23 -7.59
CA LEU A 345 22.28 2.45 -8.07
C LEU A 345 22.46 0.95 -7.77
N ASP A 346 21.33 0.24 -7.70
CA ASP A 346 21.30 -1.22 -7.58
C ASP A 346 21.42 -1.92 -8.94
N GLY A 347 21.18 -1.18 -10.03
CA GLY A 347 21.40 -1.65 -11.39
C GLY A 347 20.82 -0.72 -12.44
N VAL A 348 20.61 -1.26 -13.64
CA VAL A 348 20.00 -0.55 -14.77
C VAL A 348 18.93 -1.37 -15.46
N ASP A 349 18.05 -0.67 -16.15
CA ASP A 349 17.06 -1.22 -17.06
C ASP A 349 17.35 -0.72 -18.48
N ILE A 350 17.23 -1.58 -19.48
CA ILE A 350 17.46 -1.23 -20.89
C ILE A 350 16.13 -1.21 -21.62
N ASP A 351 15.70 -0.02 -22.01
CA ASP A 351 14.44 0.22 -22.69
C ASP A 351 14.69 0.72 -24.12
N TRP A 352 15.13 -0.20 -24.98
CA TRP A 352 15.35 0.08 -26.40
C TRP A 352 14.06 -0.24 -27.17
N GLU A 353 13.41 0.79 -27.72
CA GLU A 353 12.14 0.68 -28.42
C GLU A 353 12.21 0.98 -29.94
N TYR A 354 12.52 0.01 -30.82
CA TYR A 354 12.90 -1.38 -30.55
C TYR A 354 14.06 -1.83 -31.46
N PRO A 355 14.91 -2.81 -31.05
CA PRO A 355 15.95 -3.34 -31.91
C PRO A 355 15.38 -3.80 -33.25
N GLY A 356 15.98 -3.37 -34.37
CA GLY A 356 15.51 -3.73 -35.71
C GLY A 356 14.24 -3.02 -36.18
N SER A 357 13.71 -2.06 -35.41
CA SER A 357 12.53 -1.27 -35.75
C SER A 357 12.80 0.23 -35.67
N SER A 358 12.38 0.97 -36.71
CA SER A 358 12.40 2.44 -36.72
C SER A 358 11.02 3.05 -36.47
N ALA A 359 10.08 2.31 -35.85
CA ALA A 359 8.72 2.78 -35.59
C ALA A 359 8.69 4.10 -34.79
N ALA A 360 9.60 4.26 -33.82
CA ALA A 360 9.73 5.48 -33.02
C ALA A 360 10.56 6.60 -33.71
N GLY A 361 10.98 6.41 -34.95
CA GLY A 361 11.86 7.35 -35.68
C GLY A 361 13.35 7.24 -35.33
N ILE A 362 13.75 6.22 -34.56
CA ILE A 362 15.14 5.94 -34.17
C ILE A 362 15.89 5.15 -35.25
N LYS A 363 17.23 5.13 -35.18
CA LYS A 363 18.05 4.28 -36.05
C LYS A 363 17.81 2.81 -35.73
N SER A 364 17.77 2.00 -36.78
CA SER A 364 17.71 0.55 -36.66
C SER A 364 18.57 -0.14 -37.73
N SER A 365 18.94 -1.38 -37.44
CA SER A 365 19.72 -2.26 -38.30
C SER A 365 19.15 -3.68 -38.24
N PRO A 366 19.18 -4.45 -39.35
CA PRO A 366 18.81 -5.86 -39.32
C PRO A 366 19.62 -6.70 -38.33
N ASN A 367 20.85 -6.26 -38.01
CA ASN A 367 21.73 -6.94 -37.06
C ASN A 367 21.46 -6.56 -35.59
N ASP A 368 20.52 -5.64 -35.33
CA ASP A 368 20.24 -5.17 -33.97
C ASP A 368 19.79 -6.30 -33.06
N ARG A 369 19.07 -7.30 -33.59
CA ARG A 369 18.61 -8.47 -32.85
C ARG A 369 19.78 -9.23 -32.20
N GLU A 370 20.76 -9.65 -32.98
CA GLU A 370 21.94 -10.33 -32.43
C GLU A 370 22.85 -9.37 -31.66
N ASN A 371 22.99 -8.12 -32.11
CA ASN A 371 23.81 -7.12 -31.45
C ASN A 371 23.28 -6.75 -30.07
N PHE A 372 21.96 -6.82 -29.85
CA PHE A 372 21.36 -6.56 -28.55
C PHE A 372 21.78 -7.61 -27.52
N THR A 373 21.77 -8.90 -27.88
CA THR A 373 22.34 -9.98 -27.04
C THR A 373 23.79 -9.69 -26.65
N LEU A 374 24.60 -9.27 -27.63
CA LEU A 374 26.01 -8.93 -27.40
C LEU A 374 26.18 -7.68 -26.53
N LEU A 375 25.29 -6.69 -26.65
CA LEU A 375 25.29 -5.49 -25.82
C LEU A 375 24.96 -5.83 -24.37
N LEU A 376 23.91 -6.61 -24.12
CA LEU A 376 23.55 -7.08 -22.78
C LEU A 376 24.67 -7.91 -22.15
N THR A 377 25.31 -8.76 -22.94
CA THR A 377 26.50 -9.53 -22.49
C THR A 377 27.61 -8.58 -22.03
N ALA A 378 27.96 -7.58 -22.84
CA ALA A 378 28.99 -6.62 -22.50
C ALA A 378 28.63 -5.79 -21.24
N ILE A 379 27.36 -5.44 -21.06
CA ILE A 379 26.88 -4.76 -19.85
C ILE A 379 27.08 -5.68 -18.64
N ARG A 380 26.57 -6.91 -18.70
CA ARG A 380 26.68 -7.90 -17.63
C ARG A 380 28.14 -8.18 -17.23
N ASP A 381 29.02 -8.35 -18.21
CA ASP A 381 30.46 -8.55 -17.99
C ASP A 381 31.09 -7.42 -17.15
N VAL A 382 30.63 -6.17 -17.35
CA VAL A 382 31.22 -5.00 -16.69
C VAL A 382 30.58 -4.72 -15.33
N ILE A 383 29.26 -4.87 -15.18
CA ILE A 383 28.56 -4.55 -13.93
C ILE A 383 28.56 -5.72 -12.92
N GLY A 384 28.87 -6.94 -13.37
CA GLY A 384 28.87 -8.15 -12.56
C GLY A 384 27.47 -8.74 -12.33
N ASN A 385 27.42 -9.89 -11.65
CA ASN A 385 26.17 -10.62 -11.39
C ASN A 385 25.36 -10.06 -10.22
N ASP A 386 25.98 -9.28 -9.34
CA ASP A 386 25.33 -8.72 -8.14
C ASP A 386 24.48 -7.48 -8.45
N LYS A 387 24.62 -6.90 -9.65
CA LYS A 387 23.85 -5.74 -10.09
C LYS A 387 22.63 -6.17 -10.88
N TRP A 388 21.54 -5.45 -10.70
CA TRP A 388 20.34 -5.65 -11.49
C TRP A 388 20.57 -5.23 -12.95
N LEU A 389 20.12 -6.08 -13.88
CA LEU A 389 19.98 -5.77 -15.30
C LEU A 389 18.63 -6.28 -15.77
N SER A 390 17.74 -5.39 -16.19
CA SER A 390 16.48 -5.76 -16.85
C SER A 390 16.39 -5.19 -18.26
N VAL A 391 15.42 -5.71 -19.02
CA VAL A 391 15.07 -5.24 -20.34
C VAL A 391 13.58 -4.98 -20.39
N ALA A 392 13.17 -3.82 -20.86
CA ALA A 392 11.78 -3.55 -21.21
C ALA A 392 11.50 -3.96 -22.67
N GLY A 393 10.33 -4.57 -22.90
CA GLY A 393 9.94 -5.03 -24.23
C GLY A 393 8.54 -5.64 -24.24
N THR A 394 8.08 -6.03 -25.43
CA THR A 394 6.77 -6.65 -25.62
C THR A 394 6.89 -8.17 -25.78
N GLY A 395 5.76 -8.87 -25.70
CA GLY A 395 5.67 -10.32 -25.92
C GLY A 395 5.00 -10.70 -27.24
N ASP A 396 4.82 -9.76 -28.18
CA ASP A 396 4.24 -10.09 -29.48
C ASP A 396 5.23 -10.86 -30.37
N SER A 397 4.69 -11.57 -31.36
CA SER A 397 5.50 -12.35 -32.31
C SER A 397 6.52 -11.51 -33.07
N GLY A 398 6.24 -10.23 -33.30
CA GLY A 398 7.15 -9.30 -33.96
C GLY A 398 8.40 -9.04 -33.14
N TYR A 399 8.24 -8.70 -31.86
CA TYR A 399 9.37 -8.45 -30.96
C TYR A 399 10.20 -9.72 -30.73
N THR A 400 9.54 -10.83 -30.37
CA THR A 400 10.21 -12.10 -30.03
C THR A 400 10.93 -12.75 -31.22
N SER A 401 10.50 -12.50 -32.46
CA SER A 401 11.17 -13.02 -33.65
C SER A 401 12.18 -12.07 -34.29
N ARG A 402 11.95 -10.75 -34.23
CA ARG A 402 12.75 -9.77 -34.99
C ARG A 402 13.60 -8.83 -34.14
N SER A 403 13.26 -8.61 -32.87
CA SER A 403 13.92 -7.61 -32.03
C SER A 403 14.84 -8.21 -30.97
N ALA A 404 14.47 -9.33 -30.34
CA ALA A 404 15.29 -9.92 -29.28
C ALA A 404 15.46 -11.44 -29.43
N GLU A 405 16.65 -11.93 -29.06
CA GLU A 405 16.91 -13.38 -28.93
C GLU A 405 16.52 -13.84 -27.53
N ILE A 406 15.23 -14.03 -27.28
CA ILE A 406 14.65 -14.24 -25.94
C ILE A 406 15.40 -15.31 -25.15
N ASP A 407 15.63 -16.48 -25.75
CA ASP A 407 16.37 -17.60 -25.17
C ASP A 407 17.82 -17.25 -24.80
N LYS A 408 18.47 -16.37 -25.56
CA LYS A 408 19.86 -15.97 -25.33
C LYS A 408 20.01 -14.81 -24.35
N ILE A 409 19.03 -13.91 -24.26
CA ILE A 409 19.05 -12.81 -23.29
C ILE A 409 18.58 -13.26 -21.91
N ALA A 410 17.71 -14.27 -21.83
CA ALA A 410 17.18 -14.83 -20.59
C ALA A 410 18.27 -15.16 -19.54
N PRO A 411 19.38 -15.84 -19.86
CA PRO A 411 20.43 -16.13 -18.87
C PRO A 411 21.25 -14.89 -18.44
N ILE A 412 21.20 -13.78 -19.18
CA ILE A 412 22.01 -12.58 -18.95
C ILE A 412 21.31 -11.61 -17.99
N ILE A 413 19.99 -11.48 -18.12
CA ILE A 413 19.18 -10.49 -17.40
C ILE A 413 18.63 -11.06 -16.08
N ASN A 414 18.29 -10.19 -15.14
CA ASN A 414 17.52 -10.53 -13.95
C ASN A 414 16.04 -10.67 -14.31
N TYR A 415 15.49 -9.68 -15.01
CA TYR A 415 14.07 -9.62 -15.36
C TYR A 415 13.85 -9.08 -16.77
N PHE A 416 12.75 -9.52 -17.39
CA PHE A 416 12.15 -8.95 -18.58
C PHE A 416 10.89 -8.20 -18.15
N ASN A 417 10.90 -6.87 -18.30
CA ASN A 417 9.81 -5.99 -17.94
C ASN A 417 8.84 -5.97 -19.13
N LEU A 418 7.86 -6.87 -19.11
CA LEU A 418 6.88 -7.01 -20.19
C LEU A 418 5.91 -5.81 -20.20
N MET A 419 6.03 -4.95 -21.20
CA MET A 419 5.12 -3.85 -21.46
C MET A 419 3.81 -4.38 -22.09
N SER A 420 3.04 -5.13 -21.30
CA SER A 420 1.77 -5.76 -21.69
C SER A 420 0.59 -4.77 -21.70
N TYR A 421 0.80 -3.63 -22.35
CA TYR A 421 -0.16 -2.56 -22.55
C TYR A 421 0.09 -1.86 -23.90
N ASP A 422 -0.61 -0.76 -24.17
CA ASP A 422 -0.50 0.00 -25.43
C ASP A 422 -0.85 -0.78 -26.70
N PHE A 423 -1.64 -1.86 -26.60
CA PHE A 423 -2.02 -2.68 -27.77
C PHE A 423 -2.69 -1.87 -28.89
N THR A 424 -3.38 -0.78 -28.53
CA THR A 424 -4.08 0.11 -29.47
C THR A 424 -3.30 1.39 -29.83
N ALA A 425 -2.05 1.57 -29.39
CA ALA A 425 -1.30 2.82 -29.56
C ALA A 425 -1.01 3.22 -31.03
N GLY A 426 -1.07 2.26 -31.97
CA GLY A 426 -0.96 2.51 -33.42
C GLY A 426 -2.29 2.48 -34.17
N GLU A 427 -3.41 2.25 -33.48
CA GLU A 427 -4.70 1.92 -34.09
C GLU A 427 -5.67 3.12 -34.08
N THR A 428 -6.53 3.20 -35.10
CA THR A 428 -7.56 4.24 -35.24
C THR A 428 -8.90 3.62 -35.65
N GLY A 429 -9.99 4.40 -35.57
CA GLY A 429 -11.33 3.92 -35.87
C GLY A 429 -11.75 2.77 -34.95
N GLU A 430 -12.49 1.79 -35.49
CA GLU A 430 -13.00 0.62 -34.73
C GLU A 430 -11.88 -0.20 -34.07
N ARG A 431 -10.68 -0.26 -34.69
CA ARG A 431 -9.53 -0.95 -34.11
C ARG A 431 -8.92 -0.20 -32.92
N GLY A 432 -9.06 1.13 -32.90
CA GLY A 432 -8.65 1.96 -31.75
C GLY A 432 -9.62 1.90 -30.57
N GLN A 433 -10.88 1.53 -30.82
CA GLN A 433 -11.93 1.33 -29.82
C GLN A 433 -11.89 -0.10 -29.23
N LYS A 434 -10.70 -0.50 -28.77
CA LYS A 434 -10.43 -1.82 -28.20
C LYS A 434 -9.63 -1.68 -26.91
N HIS A 435 -9.51 -2.78 -26.16
CA HIS A 435 -8.72 -2.83 -24.94
C HIS A 435 -7.23 -2.61 -25.22
N GLN A 436 -6.59 -1.78 -24.41
CA GLN A 436 -5.15 -1.52 -24.54
C GLN A 436 -4.28 -2.51 -23.75
N ALA A 437 -4.87 -3.21 -22.78
CA ALA A 437 -4.14 -4.02 -21.79
C ALA A 437 -4.99 -5.17 -21.22
N ASN A 438 -5.90 -5.74 -22.03
CA ASN A 438 -6.74 -6.88 -21.65
C ASN A 438 -5.90 -8.09 -21.18
N LEU A 439 -6.32 -8.71 -20.07
CA LEU A 439 -5.64 -9.88 -19.52
C LEU A 439 -5.79 -11.09 -20.45
N TYR A 440 -7.02 -11.33 -20.90
CA TYR A 440 -7.38 -12.36 -21.88
C TYR A 440 -8.06 -11.76 -23.11
N ASP A 441 -8.28 -12.56 -24.14
CA ASP A 441 -8.97 -12.13 -25.36
C ASP A 441 -10.49 -11.98 -25.11
N SER A 442 -11.11 -11.04 -25.83
CA SER A 442 -12.57 -10.85 -25.91
C SER A 442 -12.95 -10.19 -27.24
N ASP A 443 -14.24 -10.04 -27.52
CA ASP A 443 -14.75 -9.29 -28.68
C ASP A 443 -14.31 -7.81 -28.69
N LEU A 444 -13.95 -7.26 -27.54
CA LEU A 444 -13.44 -5.89 -27.37
C LEU A 444 -11.91 -5.81 -27.38
N SER A 445 -11.21 -6.91 -27.67
CA SER A 445 -9.75 -6.98 -27.76
C SER A 445 -9.27 -7.02 -29.21
N LEU A 446 -7.99 -6.66 -29.43
CA LEU A 446 -7.35 -6.87 -30.73
C LEU A 446 -6.95 -8.35 -30.87
N PRO A 447 -7.20 -9.01 -32.02
CA PRO A 447 -6.83 -10.41 -32.20
C PRO A 447 -5.33 -10.66 -31.98
N GLY A 448 -5.00 -11.57 -31.06
CA GLY A 448 -3.62 -11.95 -30.73
C GLY A 448 -2.92 -11.03 -29.72
N TYR A 449 -3.59 -9.97 -29.24
CA TYR A 449 -3.06 -9.05 -28.24
C TYR A 449 -3.83 -9.20 -26.92
N SER A 450 -3.20 -9.91 -25.98
CA SER A 450 -3.58 -9.99 -24.57
C SER A 450 -2.33 -10.18 -23.73
N VAL A 451 -2.42 -9.85 -22.44
CA VAL A 451 -1.32 -10.11 -21.50
C VAL A 451 -0.95 -11.59 -21.49
N ASP A 452 -1.94 -12.48 -21.47
CA ASP A 452 -1.73 -13.93 -21.51
C ASP A 452 -0.97 -14.38 -22.78
N SER A 453 -1.40 -13.92 -23.96
CA SER A 453 -0.71 -14.21 -25.23
C SER A 453 0.76 -13.76 -25.18
N MET A 454 1.03 -12.55 -24.67
CA MET A 454 2.39 -12.02 -24.58
C MET A 454 3.29 -12.81 -23.63
N VAL A 455 2.77 -13.19 -22.45
CA VAL A 455 3.50 -14.02 -21.48
C VAL A 455 3.82 -15.39 -22.08
N ASN A 456 2.81 -16.05 -22.67
CA ASN A 456 2.98 -17.37 -23.28
C ASN A 456 3.98 -17.34 -24.45
N ASN A 457 3.97 -16.29 -25.26
CA ASN A 457 4.93 -16.11 -26.34
C ASN A 457 6.37 -15.96 -25.82
N LEU A 458 6.61 -15.19 -24.75
CA LEU A 458 7.93 -15.08 -24.13
C LEU A 458 8.42 -16.43 -23.61
N ILE A 459 7.56 -17.16 -22.88
CA ILE A 459 7.89 -18.48 -22.33
C ILE A 459 8.22 -19.47 -23.46
N ASN A 460 7.39 -19.51 -24.51
CA ASN A 460 7.60 -20.37 -25.67
C ASN A 460 8.90 -20.05 -26.45
N ASN A 461 9.39 -18.81 -26.35
CA ASN A 461 10.68 -18.39 -26.91
C ASN A 461 11.84 -18.46 -25.91
N GLY A 462 11.65 -19.09 -24.74
CA GLY A 462 12.73 -19.45 -23.82
C GLY A 462 12.93 -18.51 -22.63
N MET A 463 12.02 -17.58 -22.36
CA MET A 463 12.06 -16.77 -21.13
C MET A 463 11.50 -17.59 -19.94
N PRO A 464 12.27 -17.82 -18.86
CA PRO A 464 11.74 -18.40 -17.65
C PRO A 464 10.61 -17.53 -17.07
N SER A 465 9.52 -18.14 -16.61
CA SER A 465 8.34 -17.41 -16.13
C SER A 465 8.71 -16.47 -14.97
N GLU A 466 9.57 -16.94 -14.07
CA GLU A 466 10.05 -16.21 -12.90
C GLU A 466 10.90 -14.97 -13.24
N LYS A 467 11.29 -14.79 -14.50
CA LYS A 467 11.98 -13.58 -14.98
C LYS A 467 11.05 -12.57 -15.62
N ILE A 468 9.78 -12.90 -15.85
CA ILE A 468 8.82 -11.98 -16.47
C ILE A 468 8.18 -11.11 -15.38
N LEU A 469 8.26 -9.79 -15.52
CA LEU A 469 7.48 -8.83 -14.73
C LEU A 469 6.32 -8.33 -15.58
N LEU A 470 5.09 -8.51 -15.10
CA LEU A 470 3.88 -8.12 -15.82
C LEU A 470 3.64 -6.61 -15.71
N GLY A 471 3.50 -5.92 -16.83
CA GLY A 471 3.29 -4.47 -16.88
C GLY A 471 1.83 -4.05 -16.82
N VAL A 472 1.53 -3.03 -16.02
CA VAL A 472 0.20 -2.43 -15.84
C VAL A 472 0.25 -0.93 -16.19
N PRO A 473 -0.63 -0.43 -17.07
CA PRO A 473 -0.72 1.00 -17.37
C PRO A 473 -1.55 1.73 -16.31
N PHE A 474 -0.98 2.77 -15.68
CA PHE A 474 -1.70 3.69 -14.79
C PHE A 474 -2.32 4.87 -15.57
N TYR A 475 -2.73 4.61 -16.80
CA TYR A 475 -3.38 5.56 -17.69
C TYR A 475 -4.40 4.84 -18.56
N GLY A 476 -5.42 5.57 -19.01
CA GLY A 476 -6.37 5.11 -20.00
C GLY A 476 -5.93 5.47 -21.41
N ARG A 477 -6.42 4.71 -22.39
CA ARG A 477 -6.16 4.92 -23.82
C ARG A 477 -7.41 4.72 -24.67
N LEU A 478 -7.54 5.55 -25.70
CA LEU A 478 -8.42 5.34 -26.84
C LEU A 478 -7.60 5.48 -28.13
N GLY A 479 -7.23 4.33 -28.71
CA GLY A 479 -6.40 4.25 -29.92
C GLY A 479 -5.08 5.01 -29.82
N ALA A 480 -4.63 5.50 -30.97
CA ALA A 480 -3.40 6.26 -31.11
C ALA A 480 -3.49 7.71 -30.59
N THR A 481 -4.70 8.23 -30.35
CA THR A 481 -4.90 9.69 -30.26
C THR A 481 -5.13 10.23 -28.85
N LEU A 482 -5.60 9.40 -27.92
CA LEU A 482 -5.99 9.88 -26.59
C LEU A 482 -5.42 8.97 -25.50
N THR A 483 -4.75 9.60 -24.54
CA THR A 483 -4.24 8.98 -23.32
C THR A 483 -4.46 9.91 -22.14
N GLU A 484 -4.92 9.37 -21.01
CA GLU A 484 -5.21 10.15 -19.81
C GLU A 484 -4.69 9.43 -18.58
N SER A 485 -4.02 10.13 -17.65
CA SER A 485 -3.56 9.52 -16.41
C SER A 485 -4.74 9.01 -15.58
N TYR A 486 -4.49 8.02 -14.70
CA TYR A 486 -5.53 7.55 -13.79
C TYR A 486 -6.10 8.66 -12.90
N ASP A 487 -5.28 9.61 -12.47
CA ASP A 487 -5.74 10.82 -11.77
C ASP A 487 -6.77 11.62 -12.60
N GLU A 488 -6.50 11.88 -13.88
CA GLU A 488 -7.44 12.60 -14.76
C GLU A 488 -8.68 11.76 -15.08
N LEU A 489 -8.53 10.44 -15.24
CA LEU A 489 -9.66 9.51 -15.38
C LEU A 489 -10.61 9.59 -14.18
N ARG A 490 -10.09 9.49 -12.95
CA ARG A 490 -10.92 9.63 -11.73
C ARG A 490 -11.55 11.01 -11.62
N LYS A 491 -10.84 12.05 -12.03
CA LYS A 491 -11.27 13.44 -11.89
C LYS A 491 -12.36 13.81 -12.89
N ASN A 492 -12.25 13.39 -14.15
CA ASN A 492 -13.11 13.89 -15.23
C ASN A 492 -13.92 12.81 -15.96
N TYR A 493 -13.52 11.54 -15.92
CA TYR A 493 -14.11 10.51 -16.79
C TYR A 493 -14.94 9.47 -16.03
N ILE A 494 -14.39 8.79 -15.03
CA ILE A 494 -15.07 7.63 -14.42
C ILE A 494 -16.39 8.06 -13.76
N ASN A 495 -17.51 7.59 -14.34
CA ASN A 495 -18.90 7.89 -13.93
C ASN A 495 -19.21 9.40 -13.86
N LYS A 496 -18.67 10.18 -14.80
CA LYS A 496 -18.82 11.65 -14.90
C LYS A 496 -19.16 12.06 -16.33
N ASP A 497 -19.85 13.17 -16.50
CA ASP A 497 -20.09 13.81 -17.81
C ASP A 497 -20.59 12.87 -18.93
N GLY A 498 -21.41 11.87 -18.56
CA GLY A 498 -21.98 10.88 -19.48
C GLY A 498 -21.05 9.71 -19.84
N TYR A 499 -19.84 9.68 -19.30
CA TYR A 499 -18.99 8.50 -19.30
C TYR A 499 -19.48 7.52 -18.23
N GLU A 500 -19.69 6.28 -18.62
CA GLU A 500 -20.16 5.22 -17.76
C GLU A 500 -19.14 4.09 -17.71
N TYR A 501 -18.88 3.61 -16.50
CA TYR A 501 -18.05 2.45 -16.27
C TYR A 501 -18.71 1.17 -16.81
N ARG A 502 -17.88 0.29 -17.40
CA ARG A 502 -18.20 -1.08 -17.77
C ARG A 502 -17.01 -1.97 -17.44
N PHE A 503 -17.28 -3.27 -17.29
CA PHE A 503 -16.25 -4.28 -17.07
C PHE A 503 -16.44 -5.41 -18.07
N ASP A 504 -15.41 -5.71 -18.83
CA ASP A 504 -15.37 -6.86 -19.73
C ASP A 504 -14.86 -8.07 -18.92
N THR A 505 -15.79 -8.94 -18.54
CA THR A 505 -15.50 -10.14 -17.74
C THR A 505 -14.69 -11.19 -18.48
N GLU A 506 -14.76 -11.23 -19.82
CA GLU A 506 -13.98 -12.17 -20.62
C GLU A 506 -12.53 -11.70 -20.69
N ALA A 507 -12.32 -10.41 -20.95
CA ALA A 507 -11.00 -9.81 -21.02
C ALA A 507 -10.35 -9.53 -19.66
N GLY A 508 -11.13 -9.50 -18.57
CA GLY A 508 -10.68 -9.20 -17.22
C GLY A 508 -10.28 -7.74 -17.00
N VAL A 509 -10.86 -6.79 -17.75
CA VAL A 509 -10.50 -5.36 -17.68
C VAL A 509 -11.70 -4.40 -17.75
N PRO A 510 -11.60 -3.23 -17.10
CA PRO A 510 -12.59 -2.18 -17.21
C PRO A 510 -12.44 -1.33 -18.47
N TYR A 511 -13.54 -0.70 -18.88
CA TYR A 511 -13.57 0.30 -19.93
C TYR A 511 -14.67 1.33 -19.66
N LEU A 512 -14.62 2.45 -20.39
CA LEU A 512 -15.65 3.47 -20.35
C LEU A 512 -16.43 3.50 -21.66
N VAL A 513 -17.74 3.70 -21.53
CA VAL A 513 -18.63 4.03 -22.64
C VAL A 513 -19.19 5.43 -22.49
N ARG A 514 -19.51 6.10 -23.59
CA ARG A 514 -20.25 7.36 -23.59
C ARG A 514 -21.25 7.35 -24.73
N GLU A 515 -22.51 7.63 -24.44
CA GLU A 515 -23.61 7.55 -25.41
C GLU A 515 -23.73 6.17 -26.08
N GLY A 516 -23.34 5.10 -25.37
CA GLY A 516 -23.35 3.72 -25.87
C GLY A 516 -22.09 3.29 -26.62
N GLU A 517 -21.19 4.22 -26.93
CA GLU A 517 -19.95 3.94 -27.68
C GLU A 517 -18.76 3.71 -26.76
N TYR A 518 -17.83 2.85 -27.17
CA TYR A 518 -16.56 2.61 -26.47
C TYR A 518 -15.65 3.83 -26.60
N VAL A 519 -15.18 4.36 -25.47
CA VAL A 519 -14.41 5.63 -25.46
C VAL A 519 -13.13 5.61 -24.63
N MET A 520 -12.88 4.59 -23.80
CA MET A 520 -11.61 4.49 -23.08
C MET A 520 -11.37 3.07 -22.55
N SER A 521 -10.19 2.52 -22.82
CA SER A 521 -9.67 1.37 -22.08
C SER A 521 -8.95 1.87 -20.83
N ILE A 522 -9.22 1.32 -19.66
CA ILE A 522 -8.59 1.77 -18.39
C ILE A 522 -8.14 0.56 -17.56
N GLU A 523 -7.40 0.83 -16.49
CA GLU A 523 -7.16 -0.13 -15.40
C GLU A 523 -7.83 0.37 -14.12
N ASN A 524 -8.17 -0.57 -13.23
CA ASN A 524 -8.63 -0.26 -11.89
C ASN A 524 -8.12 -1.31 -10.88
N GLU A 525 -8.52 -1.16 -9.64
CA GLU A 525 -8.15 -2.05 -8.54
C GLU A 525 -8.52 -3.52 -8.82
N LEU A 526 -9.65 -3.78 -9.50
CA LEU A 526 -10.10 -5.13 -9.85
C LEU A 526 -9.25 -5.76 -10.97
N SER A 527 -8.97 -5.06 -12.07
CA SER A 527 -8.13 -5.62 -13.15
C SER A 527 -6.69 -5.85 -12.68
N ILE A 528 -6.18 -4.98 -11.81
CA ILE A 528 -4.87 -5.15 -11.17
C ILE A 528 -4.86 -6.42 -10.31
N TYR A 529 -5.91 -6.67 -9.53
CA TYR A 529 -6.02 -7.91 -8.75
C TYR A 529 -6.01 -9.14 -9.64
N LEU A 530 -6.79 -9.16 -10.73
CA LEU A 530 -6.82 -10.29 -11.66
C LEU A 530 -5.45 -10.52 -12.33
N LYS A 531 -4.74 -9.45 -12.70
CA LYS A 531 -3.37 -9.52 -13.23
C LYS A 531 -2.36 -10.01 -12.20
N ALA A 532 -2.49 -9.61 -10.94
CA ALA A 532 -1.65 -10.12 -9.87
C ALA A 532 -1.94 -11.60 -9.58
N GLN A 533 -3.21 -12.05 -9.61
CA GLN A 533 -3.52 -13.48 -9.53
C GLN A 533 -2.92 -14.25 -10.71
N TYR A 534 -2.91 -13.67 -11.90
CA TYR A 534 -2.20 -14.24 -13.05
C TYR A 534 -0.69 -14.39 -12.78
N VAL A 535 -0.04 -13.37 -12.20
CA VAL A 535 1.38 -13.44 -11.76
C VAL A 535 1.61 -14.60 -10.81
N LEU A 536 0.79 -14.72 -9.76
CA LEU A 536 0.93 -15.77 -8.74
C LEU A 536 0.69 -17.17 -9.33
N ASN A 537 -0.36 -17.33 -10.14
CA ASN A 537 -0.78 -18.62 -10.70
C ASN A 537 0.16 -19.13 -11.81
N ASN A 538 0.83 -18.23 -12.52
CA ASN A 538 1.77 -18.57 -13.59
C ASN A 538 3.25 -18.48 -13.16
N CYS A 539 3.53 -18.33 -11.86
CA CYS A 539 4.89 -18.26 -11.34
C CYS A 539 5.73 -17.18 -12.03
N LEU A 540 5.15 -15.99 -12.22
CA LEU A 540 5.85 -14.85 -12.79
C LEU A 540 6.71 -14.14 -11.74
N GLY A 541 7.75 -13.44 -12.18
CA GLY A 541 8.71 -12.76 -11.32
C GLY A 541 8.13 -11.59 -10.52
N GLY A 542 6.98 -11.06 -10.93
CA GLY A 542 6.38 -9.89 -10.29
C GLY A 542 5.50 -9.06 -11.22
N ILE A 543 5.22 -7.85 -10.78
CA ILE A 543 4.33 -6.89 -11.45
C ILE A 543 4.93 -5.49 -11.38
N PHE A 544 4.70 -4.68 -12.40
CA PHE A 544 5.13 -3.29 -12.42
C PHE A 544 4.11 -2.34 -13.02
N ALA A 545 4.21 -1.06 -12.66
CA ALA A 545 3.37 -0.01 -13.23
C ALA A 545 4.13 0.97 -14.13
N TRP A 546 3.46 1.40 -15.20
CA TRP A 546 3.80 2.57 -16.00
C TRP A 546 2.68 3.63 -15.87
N THR A 547 2.85 4.72 -15.12
CA THR A 547 3.98 5.10 -14.25
C THR A 547 3.43 5.72 -12.97
N SER A 548 4.21 5.66 -11.88
CA SER A 548 3.86 6.16 -10.55
C SER A 548 3.24 7.57 -10.56
N THR A 549 3.72 8.48 -11.42
CA THR A 549 3.23 9.87 -11.45
C THR A 549 1.83 10.05 -12.04
N TYR A 550 1.23 8.99 -12.59
CA TYR A 550 -0.15 9.03 -13.11
C TYR A 550 -1.21 8.63 -12.09
N ASP A 551 -0.78 8.20 -10.90
CA ASP A 551 -1.60 7.87 -9.74
C ASP A 551 -1.00 8.52 -8.49
N GLN A 552 -1.09 9.85 -8.38
CA GLN A 552 -0.41 10.62 -7.32
C GLN A 552 -0.92 10.29 -5.91
N ALA A 553 -2.07 9.63 -5.80
CA ALA A 553 -2.66 9.17 -4.55
C ALA A 553 -2.24 7.73 -4.18
N ASN A 554 -1.45 7.04 -5.02
CA ASN A 554 -1.01 5.66 -4.84
C ASN A 554 -2.18 4.67 -4.67
N ILE A 555 -3.31 4.92 -5.34
CA ILE A 555 -4.50 4.05 -5.27
C ILE A 555 -4.22 2.73 -5.99
N LEU A 556 -3.78 2.82 -7.25
CA LEU A 556 -3.41 1.67 -8.06
C LEU A 556 -2.09 1.06 -7.59
N ALA A 557 -1.14 1.88 -7.13
CA ALA A 557 0.12 1.40 -6.55
C ALA A 557 -0.12 0.52 -5.32
N ARG A 558 -1.00 0.96 -4.40
CA ARG A 558 -1.44 0.14 -3.26
C ARG A 558 -2.14 -1.13 -3.74
N ALA A 559 -3.09 -1.02 -4.67
CA ALA A 559 -3.81 -2.19 -5.18
C ALA A 559 -2.86 -3.25 -5.75
N MET A 560 -1.83 -2.81 -6.49
CA MET A 560 -0.80 -3.68 -7.04
C MET A 560 0.00 -4.39 -5.93
N TYR A 561 0.42 -3.66 -4.89
CA TYR A 561 1.12 -4.24 -3.74
C TYR A 561 0.26 -5.25 -2.96
N GLU A 562 -0.96 -4.86 -2.60
CA GLU A 562 -1.86 -5.70 -1.81
C GLU A 562 -2.26 -6.96 -2.58
N SER A 563 -2.43 -6.88 -3.90
CA SER A 563 -2.78 -8.04 -4.71
C SER A 563 -1.66 -9.08 -4.81
N ILE A 564 -0.40 -8.70 -4.65
CA ILE A 564 0.73 -9.63 -4.62
C ILE A 564 1.02 -10.12 -3.21
N ASN A 565 1.04 -9.20 -2.23
CA ASN A 565 1.54 -9.49 -0.89
C ASN A 565 0.45 -9.90 0.11
N ASN A 566 -0.80 -9.45 -0.09
CA ASN A 566 -1.94 -9.73 0.78
C ASN A 566 -3.22 -10.09 -0.03
N PRO A 567 -3.17 -10.99 -1.04
CA PRO A 567 -4.25 -11.18 -2.01
C PRO A 567 -5.59 -11.54 -1.38
N THR A 568 -5.61 -12.37 -0.33
CA THR A 568 -6.84 -12.79 0.34
C THR A 568 -7.53 -11.67 1.11
N GLU A 569 -6.77 -10.76 1.73
CA GLU A 569 -7.38 -9.61 2.43
C GLU A 569 -7.88 -8.58 1.41
N PHE A 570 -7.14 -8.40 0.32
CA PHE A 570 -7.52 -7.47 -0.73
C PHE A 570 -8.73 -7.95 -1.55
N SER A 571 -8.88 -9.26 -1.79
CA SER A 571 -10.07 -9.80 -2.46
C SER A 571 -11.35 -9.48 -1.69
N ILE A 572 -11.33 -9.57 -0.36
CA ILE A 572 -12.46 -9.17 0.48
C ILE A 572 -12.76 -7.67 0.35
N GLU A 573 -11.74 -6.81 0.27
CA GLU A 573 -11.94 -5.37 0.02
C GLU A 573 -12.62 -5.14 -1.33
N LEU A 574 -12.20 -5.84 -2.38
CA LEU A 574 -12.78 -5.76 -3.71
C LEU A 574 -14.20 -6.30 -3.77
N GLU A 575 -14.50 -7.41 -3.10
CA GLU A 575 -15.86 -7.97 -3.06
C GLU A 575 -16.87 -6.98 -2.47
N ASN A 576 -16.45 -6.20 -1.47
CA ASN A 576 -17.29 -5.17 -0.87
C ASN A 576 -17.56 -3.98 -1.83
N ILE A 577 -16.70 -3.75 -2.80
CA ILE A 577 -16.80 -2.62 -3.75
C ILE A 577 -17.50 -3.05 -5.05
N PHE A 578 -17.10 -4.18 -5.61
CA PHE A 578 -17.49 -4.65 -6.95
C PHE A 578 -18.50 -5.81 -6.91
N GLY A 579 -18.77 -6.40 -5.74
CA GLY A 579 -19.52 -7.65 -5.61
C GLY A 579 -18.63 -8.87 -5.91
N SER A 580 -19.24 -10.02 -6.22
CA SER A 580 -18.52 -11.26 -6.55
C SER A 580 -17.41 -11.00 -7.59
N ILE A 581 -16.18 -11.37 -7.26
CA ILE A 581 -15.06 -11.25 -8.19
C ILE A 581 -15.22 -12.31 -9.29
N PRO A 582 -15.11 -11.95 -10.59
CA PRO A 582 -15.17 -12.92 -11.68
C PRO A 582 -13.98 -13.88 -11.64
N GLY A 583 -14.25 -15.20 -11.66
CA GLY A 583 -13.22 -16.23 -11.80
C GLY A 583 -12.70 -16.85 -10.48
N GLU A 584 -13.26 -16.47 -9.33
CA GLU A 584 -13.12 -17.23 -8.08
C GLU A 584 -14.16 -18.36 -7.93
#